data_AF-A0A915APQ1-F1
#
_entry.id   AF-A0A915APQ1-F1
#
_cell.length_a   1.000
_cell.length_b   1.000
_cell.length_c   1.000
_cell.angle_alpha   90.00
_cell.angle_beta   90.00
_cell.angle_gamma   90.00
#
_symmetry.space_group_name_H-M   'P 1'
#
loop_
_entity.id
_entity.type
_entity.pdbx_description
1 polymer ?
#
loop_
_entity_poly.entity_id
_entity_poly.type
_entity_poly.pdbx_seq_one_letter_code
_entity_poly.pdbx_strand_id
1 'polypeptide(L)' 'MSIMNSLINEILERDATEASRITRYSKRSTVSSREIQTVVRLTLPGGLANHAI' A
#
# COMPACT_ATOMS: atom_id res chain seq x y z
N MET A 1 -23.58 -1.11 2.81
CA MET A 1 -22.25 -1.46 2.26
C MET A 1 -21.43 -0.27 1.74
N SER A 2 -21.95 0.98 1.73
CA SER A 2 -21.19 2.13 1.23
C SER A 2 -19.91 2.44 2.05
N ILE A 3 -20.02 2.40 3.38
CA ILE A 3 -18.89 2.73 4.29
C ILE A 3 -17.68 1.82 4.06
N MET A 4 -17.90 0.51 3.95
CA MET A 4 -16.82 -0.44 3.71
C MET A 4 -16.19 -0.25 2.33
N ASN A 5 -16.98 0.07 1.31
CA ASN A 5 -16.47 0.37 -0.03
C ASN A 5 -15.63 1.65 -0.04
N SER A 6 -16.09 2.71 0.63
CA SER A 6 -15.32 3.95 0.79
C SER A 6 -14.00 3.71 1.52
N LEU A 7 -14.02 2.95 2.62
CA LEU A 7 -12.81 2.59 3.38
C LEU A 7 -11.78 1.89 2.49
N ILE A 8 -12.21 0.92 1.67
CA ILE A 8 -11.30 0.19 0.78
C ILE A 8 -10.72 1.12 -0.28
N ASN A 9 -11.52 2.00 -0.86
CA ASN A 9 -11.05 2.95 -1.88
C ASN A 9 -10.05 3.95 -1.29
N GLU A 10 -10.32 4.49 -0.10
CA GLU A 10 -9.40 5.42 0.59
C GLU A 10 -8.04 4.78 0.88
N ILE A 11 -8.04 3.52 1.35
CA ILE A 11 -6.80 2.76 1.58
C ILE A 11 -6.06 2.52 0.26
N LEU A 12 -6.78 2.10 -0.79
CA LEU A 12 -6.18 1.77 -2.07
C LEU A 12 -5.52 2.99 -2.74
N GLU A 13 -6.18 4.15 -2.72
CA GLU A 13 -5.63 5.39 -3.28
C GLU A 13 -4.37 5.85 -2.54
N ARG A 14 -4.39 5.77 -1.20
CA ARG A 14 -3.23 6.07 -0.37
C ARG A 14 -2.07 5.12 -0.69
N ASP A 15 -2.34 3.82 -0.70
CA ASP A 15 -1.30 2.80 -0.88
C ASP A 15 -0.70 2.83 -2.29
N ALA A 16 -1.51 3.07 -3.33
CA ALA A 16 -1.04 3.23 -4.71
C ALA A 16 -0.12 4.45 -4.86
N THR A 17 -0.49 5.57 -4.21
CA THR A 17 0.33 6.78 -4.21
C THR A 17 1.69 6.53 -3.56
N GLU A 18 1.70 5.85 -2.42
CA GLU A 18 2.94 5.56 -1.69
C GLU A 18 3.81 4.53 -2.42
N ALA A 19 3.20 3.51 -3.04
CA ALA A 19 3.92 2.53 -3.86
C ALA A 19 4.59 3.19 -5.06
N SER A 20 3.93 4.16 -5.70
CA SER A 20 4.51 4.96 -6.78
C SER A 20 5.73 5.76 -6.31
N ARG A 21 5.66 6.38 -5.12
CA ARG A 21 6.79 7.11 -4.53
C ARG A 21 7.97 6.19 -4.23
N ILE A 22 7.73 5.05 -3.60
CA ILE A 22 8.77 4.05 -3.29
C ILE A 22 9.44 3.54 -4.59
N THR A 23 8.64 3.29 -5.63
CA THR A 23 9.14 2.87 -6.95
C THR A 23 10.07 3.93 -7.55
N ARG A 24 9.68 5.22 -7.47
CA ARG A 24 10.51 6.35 -7.92
C ARG A 24 11.79 6.50 -7.11
N TYR A 25 11.73 6.38 -5.77
CA TYR A 25 12.92 6.41 -4.92
C TYR A 25 13.89 5.27 -5.22
N SER A 26 13.34 4.11 -5.59
CA SER A 26 14.11 2.93 -5.98
C SER A 26 14.64 2.99 -7.43
N LYS A 27 14.43 4.10 -8.15
CA LYS A 27 14.79 4.31 -9.56
C LYS A 27 14.24 3.21 -10.49
N ARG A 28 13.05 2.70 -10.18
CA ARG A 28 12.34 1.71 -10.99
C ARG A 28 11.19 2.39 -11.72
N SER A 29 10.73 1.75 -12.80
CA SER A 29 9.59 2.23 -13.59
C SER A 29 8.33 1.38 -13.40
N THR A 30 8.43 0.27 -12.68
CA THR A 30 7.35 -0.70 -12.47
C THR A 30 7.12 -0.89 -10.98
N VAL A 31 5.87 -0.71 -10.54
CA VAL A 31 5.44 -1.08 -9.19
C VAL A 31 5.35 -2.61 -9.15
N SER A 32 6.14 -3.25 -8.30
CA SER A 32 6.09 -4.69 -8.10
C SER A 32 5.44 -5.02 -6.74
N SER A 33 5.22 -6.32 -6.48
CA SER A 33 4.75 -6.79 -5.18
C SER A 33 5.63 -6.34 -4.01
N ARG A 34 6.94 -6.12 -4.25
CA ARG A 34 7.86 -5.63 -3.22
C ARG A 34 7.52 -4.24 -2.73
N GLU A 35 7.19 -3.31 -3.63
CA GLU A 35 6.81 -1.95 -3.24
C GLU A 35 5.46 -1.97 -2.52
N ILE A 36 4.50 -2.78 -2.96
CA ILE A 36 3.21 -2.97 -2.27
C ILE A 36 3.42 -3.54 -0.85
N GLN A 37 4.23 -4.59 -0.68
CA GLN A 37 4.55 -5.13 0.65
C GLN A 37 5.22 -4.07 1.54
N THR A 38 6.08 -3.23 0.96
CA THR A 38 6.74 -2.16 1.72
C THR A 38 5.72 -1.13 2.20
N VAL A 39 4.79 -0.71 1.34
CA VAL A 39 3.68 0.18 1.73
C VAL A 39 2.85 -0.44 2.84
N VAL A 40 2.42 -1.70 2.70
CA VAL A 40 1.60 -2.40 3.71
C VAL A 40 2.29 -2.44 5.07
N ARG A 41 3.63 -2.64 5.11
CA ARG A 41 4.42 -2.56 6.36
C ARG A 41 4.43 -1.17 6.99
N LEU A 42 4.34 -0.11 6.18
CA LEU A 42 4.39 1.28 6.64
C LEU A 42 3.01 1.81 7.03
N THR A 43 1.93 1.33 6.40
CA THR A 43 0.58 1.86 6.60
C THR A 43 -0.22 1.11 7.64
N LEU A 44 0.03 -0.19 7.84
CA LEU A 44 -0.67 -1.01 8.82
C LEU A 44 0.09 -1.16 10.15
N PRO A 45 -0.61 -1.20 11.30
CA PRO A 45 -0.03 -1.60 12.58
C PRO A 45 0.60 -3.01 12.49
N GLY A 46 1.70 -3.25 13.23
CA GLY A 46 2.51 -4.47 13.08
C GLY A 46 1.73 -5.80 13.14
N GLY A 47 0.75 -5.92 14.03
CA GLY A 47 -0.11 -7.09 14.09
C GLY A 47 -0.91 -7.32 12.80
N LEU A 48 -1.43 -6.26 12.19
CA LEU A 48 -2.18 -6.33 10.93
C LEU A 48 -1.25 -6.50 9.72
N ALA A 49 -0.10 -5.82 9.70
CA ALA A 49 0.89 -5.95 8.64
C ALA A 49 1.39 -7.39 8.49
N ASN A 50 1.61 -8.11 9.59
CA ASN A 50 2.06 -9.51 9.55
C ASN A 50 1.05 -10.48 8.93
N HIS A 51 -0.25 -10.18 9.01
CA HIS A 51 -1.29 -11.02 8.40
C HIS A 51 -1.60 -10.60 6.97
N ALA A 52 -1.26 -9.36 6.59
CA ALA A 52 -1.56 -8.80 5.27
C ALA A 52 -0.47 -9.06 4.22
N ILE A 53 0.71 -9.55 4.62
CA ILE A 53 1.91 -9.72 3.77
C ILE A 53 2.15 -11.18 3.42
#